data_AF-A0A4Q3R185-F1
#
_entry.id   AF-A0A4Q3R185-F1
#
_cell.length_a   1.000
_cell.length_b   1.000
_cell.length_c   1.000
_cell.angle_alpha   90.00
_cell.angle_beta   90.00
_cell.angle_gamma   90.00
#
_symmetry.space_group_name_H-M   'P 1'
#
loop_
_entity.id
_entity.type
_entity.pdbx_description
1 polymer ?
#
loop_
_entity_poly.entity_id
_entity_poly.type
_entity_poly.pdbx_seq_one_letter_code
_entity_poly.pdbx_strand_id
1 'polypeptide(L)'
;RKAKVSVEEGVRILKEAGLNSIPGGGAEIFDDEVRAKICADKVDAEGWLAIHEAIHNEGLHSNATMLYGHVEEFEHRINHMSRLRLLQDKTGGFNTFIPLKFRNGGNDMSHVPEVSLVEDLRMYAIARIFMDNFPHLKAYWPMLGRKNAQLSLSFGVDDIDGTIDDTTKIYSMAGAEEQNPGMTTDDIVALIKQVGRKPVERDTLYNAIKEY
;
A
#
# COMPACT_ATOMS: atom_id res chain seq x y z
N ARG A 1 -10.66 2.51 24.19
CA ARG A 1 -11.27 1.73 23.08
C ARG A 1 -12.80 1.80 23.19
N LYS A 2 -13.52 2.18 22.12
CA LYS A 2 -14.99 2.37 22.16
C LYS A 2 -15.77 1.06 22.31
N ALA A 3 -15.35 0.00 21.63
CA ALA A 3 -16.03 -1.31 21.63
C ALA A 3 -15.77 -2.17 22.89
N LYS A 4 -14.84 -1.77 23.77
CA LYS A 4 -14.50 -2.47 25.03
C LYS A 4 -14.09 -3.96 24.88
N VAL A 5 -13.57 -4.36 23.72
CA VAL A 5 -13.03 -5.71 23.46
C VAL A 5 -11.52 -5.68 23.20
N SER A 6 -10.86 -6.84 23.30
CA SER A 6 -9.47 -7.00 22.87
C SER A 6 -9.37 -6.93 21.34
N VAL A 7 -8.14 -6.89 20.80
CA VAL A 7 -7.96 -6.85 19.34
C VAL A 7 -8.42 -8.17 18.73
N GLU A 8 -7.99 -9.28 19.33
CA GLU A 8 -8.29 -10.65 18.94
C GLU A 8 -9.81 -10.89 18.96
N GLU A 9 -10.48 -10.46 20.03
CA GLU A 9 -11.94 -10.56 20.12
C GLU A 9 -12.65 -9.72 19.04
N GLY A 10 -12.17 -8.49 18.80
CA GLY A 10 -12.70 -7.66 17.73
C GLY A 10 -12.54 -8.30 16.35
N VAL A 11 -11.39 -8.92 16.08
CA VAL A 11 -11.13 -9.65 14.83
C VAL A 11 -12.06 -10.84 14.68
N ARG A 12 -12.26 -11.64 15.73
CA ARG A 12 -13.19 -12.79 15.69
C ARG A 12 -14.62 -12.35 15.38
N ILE A 13 -15.10 -11.30 16.05
CA ILE A 13 -16.43 -10.73 15.79
C ILE A 13 -16.56 -10.29 14.32
N LEU A 14 -15.55 -9.59 13.79
CA LEU A 14 -15.58 -9.13 12.40
C LEU A 14 -15.53 -10.29 11.40
N LYS A 15 -14.72 -11.32 11.67
CA LYS A 15 -14.62 -12.53 10.87
C LYS A 15 -15.94 -13.29 10.85
N GLU A 16 -16.58 -13.48 12.00
CA GLU A 16 -17.91 -14.10 12.11
C GLU A 16 -18.98 -13.29 11.37
N ALA A 17 -18.84 -11.96 11.33
CA ALA A 17 -19.71 -11.07 10.57
C ALA A 17 -19.43 -11.07 9.05
N GLY A 18 -18.37 -11.74 8.58
CA GLY A 18 -18.07 -11.92 7.16
C GLY A 18 -16.82 -11.19 6.64
N LEU A 19 -15.97 -10.65 7.51
CA LEU A 19 -14.69 -10.06 7.08
C LEU A 19 -13.76 -11.12 6.48
N ASN A 20 -13.29 -10.91 5.25
CA ASN A 20 -12.38 -11.85 4.55
C ASN A 20 -10.91 -11.41 4.50
N SER A 21 -10.65 -10.10 4.51
CA SER A 21 -9.29 -9.52 4.53
C SER A 21 -9.35 -8.04 4.92
N ILE A 22 -8.22 -7.44 5.23
CA ILE A 22 -8.12 -5.98 5.50
C ILE A 22 -7.11 -5.29 4.58
N PRO A 23 -7.33 -4.01 4.22
CA PRO A 23 -6.34 -3.22 3.50
C PRO A 23 -5.14 -2.88 4.41
N GLY A 24 -4.06 -2.35 3.82
CA GLY A 24 -2.82 -2.04 4.55
C GLY A 24 -2.66 -0.60 5.03
N GLY A 25 -3.71 0.22 4.94
CA GLY A 25 -3.63 1.65 5.27
C GLY A 25 -3.35 1.94 6.75
N GLY A 26 -2.90 3.16 7.04
CA GLY A 26 -2.67 3.65 8.41
C GLY A 26 -1.30 3.32 9.01
N ALA A 27 -0.47 2.57 8.27
CA ALA A 27 0.90 2.25 8.67
C ALA A 27 1.83 3.49 8.62
N GLU A 28 1.64 4.38 7.64
CA GLU A 28 2.46 5.59 7.41
C GLU A 28 3.98 5.27 7.39
N ILE A 29 4.76 5.92 8.25
CA ILE A 29 6.11 5.50 8.67
C ILE A 29 6.01 5.03 10.12
N PHE A 30 6.79 4.02 10.50
CA PHE A 30 6.70 3.42 11.84
C PHE A 30 7.57 4.09 12.88
N ASP A 31 8.56 4.88 12.45
CA ASP A 31 9.42 5.63 13.35
C ASP A 31 8.63 6.65 14.19
N ASP A 32 8.84 6.65 15.50
CA ASP A 32 8.03 7.44 16.44
C ASP A 32 8.21 8.96 16.23
N GLU A 33 9.40 9.43 15.88
CA GLU A 33 9.64 10.86 15.64
C GLU A 33 8.97 11.32 14.36
N VAL A 34 8.99 10.51 13.31
CA VAL A 34 8.27 10.79 12.07
C VAL A 34 6.75 10.75 12.32
N ARG A 35 6.25 9.74 13.05
CA ARG A 35 4.81 9.63 13.38
C ARG A 35 4.30 10.82 14.18
N ALA A 36 5.07 11.28 15.16
CA ALA A 36 4.72 12.45 15.96
C ALA A 36 4.52 13.72 15.11
N LYS A 37 5.19 13.80 13.94
CA LYS A 37 5.05 14.93 13.01
C LYS A 37 3.84 14.78 12.07
N ILE A 38 3.54 13.56 11.60
CA ILE A 38 2.59 13.35 10.50
C ILE A 38 1.25 12.74 10.91
N CYS A 39 1.16 12.04 12.05
CA CYS A 39 -0.03 11.26 12.43
C CYS A 39 -0.12 10.93 13.92
N ALA A 40 0.22 11.89 14.80
CA ALA A 40 0.34 11.67 16.25
C ALA A 40 -0.93 11.15 16.96
N ASP A 41 -2.11 11.31 16.35
CA ASP A 41 -3.40 10.88 16.88
C ASP A 41 -3.81 9.45 16.47
N LYS A 42 -3.08 8.85 15.53
CA LYS A 42 -3.33 7.47 15.05
C LYS A 42 -2.75 6.43 16.00
N VAL A 43 -3.14 5.17 15.79
CA VAL A 43 -2.51 4.02 16.45
C VAL A 43 -1.01 4.04 16.20
N ASP A 44 -0.19 3.67 17.18
CA ASP A 44 1.26 3.56 17.00
C ASP A 44 1.63 2.33 16.16
N ALA A 45 2.93 2.19 15.85
CA ALA A 45 3.41 1.11 15.01
C ALA A 45 3.20 -0.27 15.65
N GLU A 46 3.41 -0.40 16.96
CA GLU A 46 3.18 -1.66 17.69
C GLU A 46 1.69 -2.05 17.68
N GLY A 47 0.79 -1.09 17.89
CA GLY A 47 -0.64 -1.32 17.81
C GLY A 47 -1.10 -1.70 16.40
N TRP A 48 -0.55 -1.09 15.35
CA TRP A 48 -0.83 -1.47 13.97
C TRP A 48 -0.36 -2.89 13.68
N LEU A 49 0.88 -3.24 14.04
CA LEU A 49 1.43 -4.58 13.86
C LEU A 49 0.66 -5.64 14.65
N ALA A 50 0.25 -5.34 15.89
CA ALA A 50 -0.56 -6.24 16.71
C ALA A 50 -1.94 -6.53 16.10
N ILE A 51 -2.56 -5.54 15.45
CA ILE A 51 -3.83 -5.73 14.72
C ILE A 51 -3.62 -6.69 13.55
N HIS A 52 -2.59 -6.47 12.74
CA HIS A 52 -2.29 -7.36 11.61
C HIS A 52 -1.88 -8.77 12.06
N GLU A 53 -1.12 -8.89 13.15
CA GLU A 53 -0.81 -10.18 13.76
C GLU A 53 -2.08 -10.93 14.18
N ALA A 54 -3.02 -10.27 14.85
CA ALA A 54 -4.28 -10.88 15.27
C ALA A 54 -5.14 -11.33 14.06
N ILE A 55 -5.17 -10.53 12.99
CA ILE A 55 -5.83 -10.87 11.72
C ILE A 55 -5.22 -12.15 11.13
N HIS A 56 -3.89 -12.23 11.07
CA HIS A 56 -3.18 -13.37 10.49
C HIS A 56 -3.33 -14.65 11.34
N ASN A 57 -3.30 -14.52 12.67
CA ASN A 57 -3.51 -15.64 13.59
C ASN A 57 -4.94 -16.22 13.49
N GLU A 58 -5.90 -15.42 13.03
CA GLU A 58 -7.25 -15.88 12.69
C GLU A 58 -7.35 -16.42 11.24
N GLY A 59 -6.23 -16.59 10.53
CA GLY A 59 -6.19 -17.13 9.17
C GLY A 59 -6.73 -16.18 8.10
N LEU A 60 -6.86 -14.90 8.41
CA LEU A 60 -7.23 -13.86 7.44
C LEU A 60 -5.98 -13.20 6.87
N HIS A 61 -6.10 -12.67 5.65
CA HIS A 61 -5.01 -11.98 4.98
C HIS A 61 -5.11 -10.46 5.10
N SER A 62 -3.97 -9.79 4.96
CA SER A 62 -3.92 -8.34 4.91
C SER A 62 -2.88 -7.82 3.92
N ASN A 63 -2.84 -6.50 3.73
CA ASN A 63 -1.78 -5.80 3.00
C ASN A 63 -1.00 -4.89 3.95
N ALA A 64 0.15 -4.38 3.52
CA ALA A 64 0.92 -3.38 4.25
C ALA A 64 1.30 -2.21 3.33
N THR A 65 1.16 -0.98 3.82
CA THR A 65 1.56 0.23 3.07
C THR A 65 2.73 0.92 3.75
N MET A 66 3.47 1.75 3.01
CA MET A 66 4.43 2.70 3.59
C MET A 66 4.29 4.05 2.89
N LEU A 67 3.98 5.13 3.63
CA LEU A 67 3.99 6.48 3.08
C LEU A 67 5.43 6.97 2.97
N TYR A 68 5.89 7.36 1.78
CA TYR A 68 7.28 7.78 1.55
C TYR A 68 7.38 9.07 0.74
N GLY A 69 8.56 9.70 0.81
CA GLY A 69 8.92 10.88 0.05
C GLY A 69 8.45 12.18 0.69
N HIS A 70 8.39 12.24 2.02
CA HIS A 70 8.02 13.42 2.80
C HIS A 70 9.17 13.83 3.73
N VAL A 71 8.96 13.82 5.04
CA VAL A 71 9.92 14.29 6.07
C VAL A 71 10.79 13.17 6.60
N GLU A 72 10.62 11.93 6.11
CA GLU A 72 11.37 10.77 6.57
C GLU A 72 12.71 10.61 5.84
N GLU A 73 13.74 10.28 6.60
CA GLU A 73 15.01 9.77 6.07
C GLU A 73 14.92 8.29 5.59
N PHE A 74 15.89 7.87 4.76
CA PHE A 74 15.95 6.51 4.22
C PHE A 74 16.01 5.42 5.31
N GLU A 75 16.67 5.69 6.43
CA GLU A 75 16.75 4.74 7.55
C GLU A 75 15.37 4.43 8.14
N HIS A 76 14.45 5.39 8.17
CA HIS A 76 13.08 5.17 8.63
C HIS A 76 12.31 4.26 7.67
N ARG A 77 12.57 4.35 6.35
CA ARG A 77 11.98 3.44 5.35
C ARG A 77 12.47 2.01 5.55
N ILE A 78 13.77 1.84 5.80
CA ILE A 78 14.36 0.53 6.09
C ILE A 78 13.84 -0.03 7.41
N ASN A 79 13.73 0.79 8.46
CA ASN A 79 13.13 0.39 9.74
C ASN A 79 11.69 -0.10 9.54
N HIS A 80 10.87 0.66 8.81
CA HIS A 80 9.49 0.32 8.52
C HIS A 80 9.38 -1.02 7.78
N MET A 81 10.09 -1.17 6.67
CA MET A 81 10.13 -2.41 5.89
C MET A 81 10.65 -3.59 6.71
N SER A 82 11.67 -3.39 7.56
CA SER A 82 12.21 -4.45 8.42
C SER A 82 11.16 -4.95 9.43
N ARG A 83 10.37 -4.06 10.04
CA ARG A 83 9.33 -4.45 11.00
C ARG A 83 8.19 -5.20 10.32
N LEU A 84 7.77 -4.77 9.13
CA LEU A 84 6.81 -5.50 8.31
C LEU A 84 7.33 -6.89 7.94
N ARG A 85 8.59 -6.98 7.49
CA ARG A 85 9.24 -8.24 7.12
C ARG A 85 9.31 -9.22 8.28
N LEU A 86 9.65 -8.75 9.48
CA LEU A 86 9.68 -9.57 10.70
C LEU A 86 8.29 -10.13 11.07
N LEU A 87 7.24 -9.30 10.97
CA LEU A 87 5.88 -9.78 11.20
C LEU A 87 5.45 -10.79 10.13
N GLN A 88 5.84 -10.56 8.88
CA GLN A 88 5.60 -11.49 7.79
C GLN A 88 6.31 -12.83 8.00
N ASP A 89 7.56 -12.84 8.47
CA ASP A 89 8.27 -14.08 8.83
C ASP A 89 7.55 -14.86 9.92
N LYS A 90 6.91 -14.14 10.86
CA LYS A 90 6.17 -14.73 11.98
C LYS A 90 4.82 -15.31 11.58
N THR A 91 4.11 -14.67 10.66
CA THR A 91 2.67 -14.92 10.43
C THR A 91 2.30 -15.29 9.00
N GLY A 92 3.09 -14.88 8.00
CA GLY A 92 2.86 -15.16 6.59
C GLY A 92 1.58 -14.57 5.98
N GLY A 93 0.85 -13.72 6.69
CA GLY A 93 -0.50 -13.29 6.29
C GLY A 93 -0.57 -12.04 5.39
N PHE A 94 0.56 -11.36 5.14
CA PHE A 94 0.58 -10.26 4.18
C PHE A 94 0.62 -10.78 2.75
N ASN A 95 -0.30 -10.28 1.91
CA ASN A 95 -0.27 -10.52 0.47
C ASN A 95 0.62 -9.52 -0.26
N THR A 96 0.64 -8.25 0.17
CA THR A 96 1.19 -7.18 -0.67
C THR A 96 1.77 -6.04 0.11
N PHE A 97 2.93 -5.57 -0.37
CA PHE A 97 3.52 -4.31 0.06
C PHE A 97 3.16 -3.19 -0.91
N ILE A 98 2.82 -2.01 -0.38
CA ILE A 98 2.27 -0.89 -1.13
C ILE A 98 3.00 0.40 -0.75
N PRO A 99 4.08 0.77 -1.45
CA PRO A 99 4.68 2.10 -1.33
C PRO A 99 3.67 3.16 -1.78
N LEU A 100 3.36 4.11 -0.90
CA LEU A 100 2.47 5.24 -1.16
C LEU A 100 3.30 6.52 -1.20
N LYS A 101 3.37 7.15 -2.36
CA LYS A 101 4.04 8.44 -2.57
C LYS A 101 3.26 9.55 -1.86
N PHE A 102 3.96 10.33 -1.05
CA PHE A 102 3.44 11.59 -0.52
C PHE A 102 3.18 12.59 -1.64
N ARG A 103 2.01 13.23 -1.58
CA ARG A 103 1.63 14.34 -2.44
C ARG A 103 1.38 15.58 -1.60
N ASN A 104 1.84 16.74 -2.06
CA ASN A 104 1.87 17.97 -1.25
C ASN A 104 0.69 18.93 -1.53
N GLY A 105 -0.26 18.55 -2.38
CA GLY A 105 -1.48 19.33 -2.58
C GLY A 105 -2.47 19.15 -1.42
N GLY A 106 -3.21 20.22 -1.09
CA GLY A 106 -4.42 20.12 -0.27
C GLY A 106 -4.23 19.62 1.17
N ASN A 107 -3.03 19.76 1.75
CA ASN A 107 -2.73 19.33 3.12
C ASN A 107 -1.73 20.28 3.84
N ASP A 108 -1.57 20.09 5.14
CA ASP A 108 -0.74 20.93 6.03
C ASP A 108 0.76 20.85 5.72
N MET A 109 1.19 19.83 4.96
CA MET A 109 2.56 19.62 4.52
C MET A 109 2.81 20.12 3.09
N SER A 110 1.99 21.05 2.58
CA SER A 110 2.13 21.60 1.22
C SER A 110 3.45 22.30 0.92
N HIS A 111 4.21 22.66 1.96
CA HIS A 111 5.56 23.22 1.84
C HIS A 111 6.65 22.15 1.66
N VAL A 112 6.34 20.87 1.89
CA VAL A 112 7.27 19.75 1.72
C VAL A 112 7.34 19.38 0.23
N PRO A 113 8.54 19.34 -0.39
CA PRO A 113 8.66 18.98 -1.80
C PRO A 113 8.36 17.50 -2.02
N GLU A 114 7.74 17.17 -3.15
CA GLU A 114 7.61 15.78 -3.59
C GLU A 114 8.93 15.25 -4.16
N VAL A 115 9.14 13.95 -3.99
CA VAL A 115 10.28 13.25 -4.58
C VAL A 115 10.12 13.06 -6.09
N SER A 116 11.26 12.93 -6.79
CA SER A 116 11.28 12.74 -8.25
C SER A 116 10.80 11.36 -8.68
N LEU A 117 10.44 11.19 -9.96
CA LEU A 117 10.13 9.87 -10.53
C LEU A 117 11.29 8.87 -10.38
N VAL A 118 12.54 9.33 -10.46
CA VAL A 118 13.70 8.46 -10.24
C VAL A 118 13.68 7.90 -8.81
N GLU A 119 13.34 8.71 -7.82
CA GLU A 119 13.17 8.26 -6.43
C GLU A 119 12.05 7.25 -6.28
N ASP A 120 10.91 7.46 -6.94
CA ASP A 120 9.78 6.51 -6.92
C ASP A 120 10.21 5.14 -7.44
N LEU A 121 10.90 5.11 -8.59
CA LEU A 121 11.38 3.85 -9.19
C LEU A 121 12.47 3.18 -8.35
N ARG A 122 13.36 3.96 -7.72
CA ARG A 122 14.34 3.43 -6.74
C ARG A 122 13.62 2.81 -5.56
N MET A 123 12.57 3.45 -5.04
CA MET A 123 11.77 2.92 -3.93
C MET A 123 11.11 1.59 -4.29
N TYR A 124 10.49 1.48 -5.47
CA TYR A 124 9.92 0.20 -5.94
C TYR A 124 10.98 -0.90 -6.09
N ALA A 125 12.13 -0.60 -6.69
CA ALA A 125 13.19 -1.59 -6.86
C ALA A 125 13.76 -2.06 -5.52
N ILE A 126 14.01 -1.14 -4.59
CA ILE A 126 14.48 -1.46 -3.23
C ILE A 126 13.43 -2.28 -2.50
N ALA A 127 12.15 -1.89 -2.58
CA ALA A 127 11.06 -2.63 -1.96
C ALA A 127 11.02 -4.08 -2.45
N ARG A 128 11.14 -4.31 -3.76
CA ARG A 128 11.17 -5.68 -4.32
C ARG A 128 12.38 -6.48 -3.83
N ILE A 129 13.54 -5.86 -3.70
CA ILE A 129 14.76 -6.53 -3.23
C ILE A 129 14.68 -6.83 -1.73
N PHE A 130 14.15 -5.90 -0.93
CA PHE A 130 14.18 -5.96 0.53
C PHE A 130 13.01 -6.78 1.11
N MET A 131 11.82 -6.70 0.50
CA MET A 131 10.60 -7.36 0.97
C MET A 131 10.50 -8.78 0.37
N ASP A 132 11.55 -9.58 0.56
CA ASP A 132 11.71 -10.90 -0.04
C ASP A 132 10.60 -11.92 0.32
N ASN A 133 9.93 -11.73 1.45
CA ASN A 133 8.85 -12.57 1.95
C ASN A 133 7.43 -12.00 1.70
N PHE A 134 7.32 -10.91 0.93
CA PHE A 134 6.04 -10.40 0.43
C PHE A 134 5.86 -10.86 -1.03
N PRO A 135 4.78 -11.58 -1.37
CA PRO A 135 4.62 -12.11 -2.72
C PRO A 135 4.43 -10.99 -3.75
N HIS A 136 3.66 -9.96 -3.40
CA HIS A 136 3.27 -8.90 -4.34
C HIS A 136 3.79 -7.51 -3.93
N LEU A 137 4.09 -6.69 -4.94
CA LEU A 137 4.40 -5.27 -4.82
C LEU A 137 3.46 -4.47 -5.71
N LYS A 138 2.69 -3.57 -5.10
CA LYS A 138 1.61 -2.85 -5.77
C LYS A 138 1.99 -1.41 -6.12
N ALA A 139 1.66 -1.00 -7.33
CA ALA A 139 1.60 0.39 -7.74
C ALA A 139 0.14 0.86 -7.84
N TYR A 140 -0.17 1.94 -7.13
CA TYR A 140 -1.48 2.58 -7.21
C TYR A 140 -1.41 3.69 -8.28
N TRP A 141 -1.93 3.43 -9.49
CA TRP A 141 -1.83 4.40 -10.58
C TRP A 141 -2.53 5.75 -10.32
N PRO A 142 -3.64 5.86 -9.56
CA PRO A 142 -4.27 7.16 -9.33
C PRO A 142 -3.35 8.11 -8.57
N MET A 143 -2.44 7.53 -7.77
CA MET A 143 -1.40 8.27 -7.08
C MET A 143 -0.22 8.60 -7.99
N LEU A 144 0.27 7.63 -8.79
CA LEU A 144 1.49 7.82 -9.60
C LEU A 144 1.26 8.47 -10.96
N GLY A 145 0.06 8.36 -11.51
CA GLY A 145 -0.22 8.52 -12.93
C GLY A 145 0.03 7.24 -13.72
N ARG A 146 -0.68 7.08 -14.85
CA ARG A 146 -0.69 5.86 -15.67
C ARG A 146 0.69 5.48 -16.20
N LYS A 147 1.43 6.46 -16.75
CA LYS A 147 2.77 6.23 -17.33
C LYS A 147 3.78 5.76 -16.29
N ASN A 148 3.74 6.36 -15.10
CA ASN A 148 4.67 6.03 -14.02
C ASN A 148 4.33 4.65 -13.41
N ALA A 149 3.04 4.34 -13.26
CA ALA A 149 2.60 3.00 -12.87
C ALA A 149 3.04 1.93 -13.90
N GLN A 150 2.88 2.20 -15.20
CA GLN A 150 3.37 1.31 -16.26
C GLN A 150 4.88 1.09 -16.17
N LEU A 151 5.67 2.17 -15.97
CA LEU A 151 7.12 2.07 -15.84
C LEU A 151 7.55 1.24 -14.63
N SER A 152 6.80 1.32 -13.52
CA SER A 152 7.10 0.56 -12.30
C SER A 152 7.07 -0.96 -12.48
N LEU A 153 6.37 -1.48 -13.51
CA LEU A 153 6.37 -2.91 -13.90
C LEU A 153 7.75 -3.44 -14.30
N SER A 154 8.69 -2.54 -14.61
CA SER A 154 10.10 -2.86 -14.88
C SER A 154 11.00 -2.73 -13.64
N PHE A 155 10.45 -2.25 -12.52
CA PHE A 155 11.17 -1.99 -11.27
C PHE A 155 10.60 -2.81 -10.10
N GLY A 156 10.04 -3.98 -10.41
CA GLY A 156 9.62 -4.97 -9.42
C GLY A 156 8.14 -4.96 -9.08
N VAL A 157 7.32 -4.04 -9.59
CA VAL A 157 5.87 -4.08 -9.40
C VAL A 157 5.26 -5.20 -10.25
N ASP A 158 4.36 -5.98 -9.65
CA ASP A 158 3.59 -7.01 -10.35
C ASP A 158 2.06 -6.79 -10.25
N ASP A 159 1.64 -5.79 -9.46
CA ASP A 159 0.24 -5.50 -9.22
C ASP A 159 -0.07 -4.01 -9.47
N ILE A 160 -0.93 -3.73 -10.45
CA ILE A 160 -1.45 -2.39 -10.73
C ILE A 160 -2.88 -2.36 -10.26
N ASP A 161 -3.17 -1.50 -9.29
CA ASP A 161 -4.44 -1.57 -8.55
C ASP A 161 -5.29 -0.32 -8.60
N GLY A 162 -6.59 -0.58 -8.53
CA GLY A 162 -7.75 0.27 -8.69
C GLY A 162 -8.60 -0.21 -9.88
N THR A 163 -9.90 -0.02 -9.83
CA THR A 163 -10.73 0.13 -11.04
C THR A 163 -11.64 1.28 -10.68
N ILE A 164 -11.11 2.49 -10.83
CA ILE A 164 -11.75 3.69 -10.29
C ILE A 164 -12.59 4.29 -11.40
N ASP A 165 -13.87 4.45 -11.09
CA ASP A 165 -14.85 5.19 -11.87
C ASP A 165 -15.25 6.42 -11.04
N ASP A 166 -14.44 7.48 -11.12
CA ASP A 166 -14.60 8.85 -10.57
C ASP A 166 -14.91 9.00 -9.04
N THR A 167 -15.04 7.92 -8.29
CA THR A 167 -15.48 7.93 -6.88
C THR A 167 -14.36 8.12 -5.86
N THR A 168 -13.10 7.94 -6.25
CA THR A 168 -11.94 8.05 -5.32
C THR A 168 -11.06 9.24 -5.69
N LYS A 169 -11.41 10.43 -5.17
CA LYS A 169 -10.73 11.70 -5.47
C LYS A 169 -9.65 12.11 -4.45
N ILE A 170 -9.35 11.27 -3.47
CA ILE A 170 -8.41 11.61 -2.37
C ILE A 170 -7.05 12.05 -2.91
N TYR A 171 -6.48 11.30 -3.86
CA TYR A 171 -5.18 11.67 -4.46
C TYR A 171 -5.27 12.87 -5.41
N SER A 172 -6.39 13.04 -6.13
CA SER A 172 -6.63 14.23 -6.94
C SER A 172 -6.69 15.49 -6.07
N MET A 173 -7.37 15.42 -4.92
CA MET A 173 -7.40 16.47 -3.89
C MET A 173 -6.02 16.71 -3.27
N ALA A 174 -5.22 15.65 -3.14
CA ALA A 174 -3.85 15.73 -2.66
C ALA A 174 -2.84 16.24 -3.71
N GLY A 175 -3.29 16.61 -4.91
CA GLY A 175 -2.43 17.20 -5.96
C GLY A 175 -1.78 16.20 -6.93
N ALA A 176 -2.22 14.93 -6.95
CA ALA A 176 -1.76 13.99 -7.96
C ALA A 176 -2.10 14.47 -9.39
N GLU A 177 -1.27 14.10 -10.37
CA GLU A 177 -1.46 14.52 -11.77
C GLU A 177 -2.83 14.10 -12.35
N GLU A 178 -3.37 12.96 -11.91
CA GLU A 178 -4.67 12.46 -12.35
C GLU A 178 -5.82 13.20 -11.61
N GLN A 179 -6.40 14.20 -12.27
CA GLN A 179 -7.47 15.03 -11.71
C GLN A 179 -8.89 14.45 -11.92
N ASN A 180 -9.06 13.57 -12.91
CA ASN A 180 -10.31 12.85 -13.20
C ASN A 180 -10.02 11.35 -13.34
N PRO A 181 -9.78 10.62 -12.22
CA PRO A 181 -9.33 9.24 -12.26
C PRO A 181 -10.44 8.32 -12.80
N GLY A 182 -10.28 7.86 -14.04
CA GLY A 182 -11.15 6.89 -14.69
C GLY A 182 -10.35 5.91 -15.53
N MET A 183 -10.26 4.64 -15.14
CA MET A 183 -9.56 3.62 -15.95
C MET A 183 -10.38 2.34 -16.04
N THR A 184 -10.72 1.95 -17.26
CA THR A 184 -11.45 0.71 -17.52
C THR A 184 -10.53 -0.49 -17.42
N THR A 185 -11.09 -1.68 -17.32
CA THR A 185 -10.33 -2.94 -17.37
C THR A 185 -9.51 -3.05 -18.66
N ASP A 186 -10.08 -2.65 -19.81
CA ASP A 186 -9.40 -2.70 -21.11
C ASP A 186 -8.19 -1.76 -21.16
N ASP A 187 -8.28 -0.59 -20.52
CA ASP A 187 -7.15 0.35 -20.42
C ASP A 187 -6.01 -0.25 -19.59
N ILE A 188 -6.31 -0.90 -18.47
CA ILE A 188 -5.31 -1.60 -17.63
C ILE A 188 -4.65 -2.71 -18.42
N VAL A 189 -5.44 -3.54 -19.11
CA VAL A 189 -4.96 -4.63 -19.95
C VAL A 189 -4.02 -4.11 -21.04
N ALA A 190 -4.40 -3.03 -21.73
CA ALA A 190 -3.58 -2.42 -22.75
C ALA A 190 -2.26 -1.88 -22.20
N LEU A 191 -2.31 -1.20 -21.05
CA LEU A 191 -1.13 -0.66 -20.36
C LEU A 191 -0.14 -1.78 -19.99
N ILE A 192 -0.62 -2.89 -19.45
CA ILE A 192 0.23 -4.04 -19.08
C ILE A 192 0.83 -4.69 -20.34
N LYS A 193 0.03 -4.92 -21.39
CA LYS A 193 0.49 -5.53 -22.65
C LYS A 193 1.53 -4.69 -23.39
N GLN A 194 1.41 -3.35 -23.34
CA GLN A 194 2.35 -2.42 -24.01
C GLN A 194 3.79 -2.56 -23.52
N VAL A 195 4.02 -3.02 -22.29
CA VAL A 195 5.35 -3.30 -21.74
C VAL A 195 5.70 -4.79 -21.74
N GLY A 196 4.99 -5.61 -22.53
CA GLY A 196 5.27 -7.03 -22.69
C GLY A 196 4.97 -7.88 -21.46
N ARG A 197 4.10 -7.42 -20.57
CA ARG A 197 3.65 -8.18 -19.39
C ARG A 197 2.32 -8.88 -19.66
N LYS A 198 2.00 -9.89 -18.84
CA LYS A 198 0.76 -10.67 -18.93
C LYS A 198 -0.29 -10.11 -17.95
N PRO A 199 -1.38 -9.49 -18.44
CA PRO A 199 -2.48 -9.04 -17.58
C PRO A 199 -3.29 -10.21 -17.03
N VAL A 200 -3.50 -10.19 -15.71
CA VAL A 200 -4.30 -11.17 -14.97
C VAL A 200 -5.24 -10.42 -14.02
N GLU A 201 -6.55 -10.62 -14.19
CA GLU A 201 -7.54 -10.22 -13.21
C GLU A 201 -7.50 -11.20 -12.02
N ARG A 202 -7.54 -10.67 -10.80
CA ARG A 202 -7.39 -11.42 -9.56
C ARG A 202 -8.47 -11.05 -8.55
N ASP A 203 -8.74 -11.95 -7.60
CA ASP A 203 -9.51 -11.62 -6.41
C ASP A 203 -8.65 -10.89 -5.34
N THR A 204 -9.23 -10.64 -4.17
CA THR A 204 -8.56 -9.98 -3.03
C THR A 204 -7.44 -10.81 -2.41
N LEU A 205 -7.44 -12.12 -2.65
CA LEU A 205 -6.44 -13.08 -2.18
C LEU A 205 -5.43 -13.45 -3.27
N TYR A 206 -5.40 -12.70 -4.38
CA TYR A 206 -4.49 -12.89 -5.51
C TYR A 206 -4.69 -14.22 -6.27
N ASN A 207 -5.86 -14.85 -6.15
CA ASN A 207 -6.22 -15.95 -7.03
C ASN A 207 -6.54 -15.40 -8.43
N ALA A 208 -6.00 -16.02 -9.47
CA ALA A 208 -6.29 -15.65 -10.85
C ALA A 208 -7.76 -15.96 -11.20
N ILE A 209 -8.50 -14.95 -11.65
CA ILE A 209 -9.87 -15.05 -12.15
C ILE A 209 -9.84 -15.21 -13.68
N LYS A 210 -9.07 -14.35 -14.36
CA LYS A 210 -9.04 -14.30 -15.82
C LYS A 210 -7.69 -13.78 -16.34
N GLU A 211 -7.20 -14.42 -17.40
CA GLU A 211 -6.03 -13.95 -18.16
C GLU A 211 -6.49 -13.30 -19.48
N TYR A 212 -5.82 -12.24 -19.92
CA TYR A 212 -6.20 -11.46 -21.12
C TYR A 212 -5.17 -11.50 -22.24
#